data_AF-A0A3B9LHB0-F1
#
_entry.id   AF-A0A3B9LHB0-F1
#
_cell.length_a   1.000
_cell.length_b   1.000
_cell.length_c   1.000
_cell.angle_alpha   90.00
_cell.angle_beta   90.00
_cell.angle_gamma   90.00
#
_symmetry.space_group_name_H-M   'P 1'
#
loop_
_entity.id
_entity.type
_entity.pdbx_description
1 polymer ?
#
loop_
_entity_poly.entity_id
_entity_poly.type
_entity_poly.pdbx_seq_one_letter_code
_entity_poly.pdbx_strand_id
1 'polypeptide(L)'
;MQVDLNLVKKYNVPGPRYTSYPPATEFSEQFSVRNLLAQIRANNQTERDLSLYFHVPFCQSLCWYCGCTTVITTQQSQSARYLTYLKKELALMAPLLNPRRKVVQLHFGGGTPTFLTPIEIRALGKMIHSQFAFARDAEAGVEIDPRHLTRDHLTALREIGFNRASIGVQDNNPIVQKAIHRIQPYALTKTTVDWICAAGFSSLNIDLIYGLPYQTP
;
A
#
# COMPACT_ATOMS: atom_id res chain seq x y z
N MET A 1 -2.08 -27.03 17.76
CA MET A 1 -3.11 -26.17 18.37
C MET A 1 -4.46 -26.83 18.16
N GLN A 2 -5.19 -27.18 19.22
CA GLN A 2 -6.52 -27.77 19.10
C GLN A 2 -7.53 -26.62 19.11
N VAL A 3 -8.25 -26.41 18.00
CA VAL A 3 -9.26 -25.34 17.88
C VAL A 3 -10.61 -25.90 18.29
N ASP A 4 -11.27 -25.27 19.26
CA ASP A 4 -12.64 -25.63 19.66
C ASP A 4 -13.65 -25.07 18.64
N LEU A 5 -14.15 -25.96 17.78
CA LEU A 5 -15.11 -25.59 16.74
C LEU A 5 -16.46 -25.12 17.30
N ASN A 6 -16.82 -25.50 18.53
CA ASN A 6 -18.05 -25.03 19.16
C ASN A 6 -17.91 -23.56 19.56
N LEU A 7 -16.74 -23.16 20.09
CA LEU A 7 -16.45 -21.75 20.38
C LEU A 7 -16.37 -20.92 19.10
N VAL A 8 -15.74 -21.43 18.04
CA VAL A 8 -15.69 -20.74 16.75
C VAL A 8 -17.11 -20.52 16.22
N LYS A 9 -17.97 -21.54 16.18
CA LYS A 9 -19.37 -21.40 15.75
C LYS A 9 -20.15 -20.41 16.61
N LYS A 10 -19.93 -20.40 17.92
CA LYS A 10 -20.59 -19.48 18.87
C LYS A 10 -20.23 -18.02 18.61
N TYR A 11 -18.97 -17.72 18.31
CA TYR A 11 -18.46 -16.35 18.17
C TYR A 11 -18.25 -15.89 16.72
N ASN A 12 -18.57 -16.74 15.71
CA ASN A 12 -18.57 -16.38 14.31
C ASN A 12 -19.80 -15.52 13.94
N VAL A 13 -19.85 -14.31 14.52
CA VAL A 13 -20.86 -13.28 14.28
C VAL A 13 -20.19 -12.01 13.79
N PRO A 14 -20.88 -11.12 13.04
CA PRO A 14 -20.32 -9.84 12.64
C PRO A 14 -19.81 -9.04 13.84
N GLY A 15 -18.55 -8.59 13.76
CA GLY A 15 -17.91 -7.81 14.81
C GLY A 15 -17.22 -6.56 14.25
N PRO A 16 -16.88 -5.59 15.12
CA PRO A 16 -16.15 -4.40 14.69
C PRO A 16 -14.76 -4.75 14.15
N ARG A 17 -14.39 -4.11 13.04
CA ARG A 17 -13.04 -4.22 12.48
C ARG A 17 -12.10 -3.27 13.23
N TYR A 18 -11.31 -3.80 14.15
CA TYR A 18 -10.33 -3.01 14.91
C TYR A 18 -9.07 -2.75 14.08
N THR A 19 -9.13 -1.74 13.21
CA THR A 19 -7.97 -1.26 12.44
C THR A 19 -7.07 -0.32 13.25
N SER A 20 -7.65 0.38 14.22
CA SER A 20 -6.99 1.29 15.17
C SER A 20 -7.86 1.42 16.42
N TYR A 21 -7.30 2.00 17.49
CA TYR A 21 -8.06 2.39 18.67
C TYR A 21 -7.75 3.85 19.05
N PRO A 22 -8.75 4.75 19.13
CA PRO A 22 -10.14 4.54 18.72
C PRO A 22 -10.31 4.19 17.22
N PRO A 23 -11.44 3.57 16.82
CA PRO A 23 -11.70 3.25 15.42
C PRO A 23 -12.00 4.51 14.59
N ALA A 24 -11.94 4.39 13.27
CA ALA A 24 -12.20 5.51 12.34
C ALA A 24 -13.63 6.08 12.44
N THR A 25 -14.59 5.34 12.99
CA THR A 25 -15.94 5.83 13.27
C THR A 25 -15.97 6.96 14.31
N GLU A 26 -14.90 7.11 15.09
CA GLU A 26 -14.72 8.20 16.06
C GLU A 26 -14.04 9.43 15.45
N PHE A 27 -13.72 9.43 14.14
CA PHE A 27 -13.15 10.59 13.49
C PHE A 27 -14.20 11.68 13.35
N SER A 28 -13.79 12.94 13.57
CA SER A 28 -14.69 14.09 13.59
C SER A 28 -14.09 15.26 12.81
N GLU A 29 -14.94 15.95 12.05
CA GLU A 29 -14.59 17.19 11.34
C GLU A 29 -14.28 18.35 12.29
N GLN A 30 -14.57 18.21 13.60
CA GLN A 30 -14.19 19.18 14.62
C GLN A 30 -12.68 19.24 14.88
N PHE A 31 -11.93 18.20 14.47
CA PHE A 31 -10.48 18.18 14.60
C PHE A 31 -9.84 19.11 13.56
N SER A 32 -9.49 20.33 13.99
CA SER A 32 -9.00 21.38 13.11
C SER A 32 -7.51 21.23 12.77
N VAL A 33 -7.06 21.97 11.74
CA VAL A 33 -5.63 22.14 11.41
C VAL A 33 -4.83 22.66 12.61
N ARG A 34 -5.43 23.52 13.47
CA ARG A 34 -4.76 23.99 14.69
C ARG A 34 -4.48 22.85 15.67
N ASN A 35 -5.42 21.91 15.80
CA ASN A 35 -5.24 20.71 16.63
C ASN A 35 -4.12 19.83 16.04
N LEU A 36 -4.13 19.59 14.72
CA LEU A 36 -3.08 18.84 14.04
C LEU A 36 -1.68 19.44 14.28
N LEU A 37 -1.52 20.74 14.07
CA LEU A 37 -0.24 21.43 14.24
C LEU A 37 0.25 21.37 15.70
N ALA A 38 -0.65 21.46 16.68
CA ALA A 38 -0.30 21.30 18.08
C ALA A 38 0.20 19.88 18.38
N GLN A 39 -0.46 18.85 17.83
CA GLN A 39 -0.05 17.45 17.99
C GLN A 39 1.32 17.17 17.33
N ILE A 40 1.57 17.71 16.14
CA ILE A 40 2.88 17.58 15.47
C ILE A 40 3.98 18.22 16.32
N ARG A 41 3.75 19.43 16.85
CA ARG A 41 4.73 20.11 17.72
C ARG A 41 5.05 19.31 18.98
N ALA A 42 4.02 18.74 19.61
CA ALA A 42 4.20 17.88 20.78
C ALA A 42 4.96 16.58 20.42
N ASN A 43 4.59 15.95 19.30
CA ASN A 43 5.24 14.71 18.85
C ASN A 43 6.71 14.91 18.45
N ASN A 44 7.06 16.08 17.91
CA ASN A 44 8.43 16.45 17.57
C ASN A 44 9.38 16.54 18.79
N GLN A 45 8.85 16.60 20.01
CA GLN A 45 9.65 16.54 21.24
C GLN A 45 10.13 15.11 21.57
N THR A 46 9.65 14.10 20.86
CA THR A 46 10.06 12.71 21.03
C THR A 46 11.18 12.33 20.06
N GLU A 47 11.97 11.33 20.43
CA GLU A 47 13.04 10.76 19.59
C GLU A 47 12.56 9.64 18.66
N ARG A 48 11.24 9.35 18.62
CA ARG A 48 10.71 8.26 17.79
C ARG A 48 10.99 8.57 16.32
N ASP A 49 11.38 7.58 15.52
CA ASP A 49 11.57 7.78 14.09
C ASP A 49 10.25 7.87 13.31
N LEU A 50 10.33 8.06 11.99
CA LEU A 50 9.20 8.27 11.09
C LEU A 50 8.82 6.98 10.34
N SER A 51 7.52 6.75 10.23
CA SER A 51 6.92 5.83 9.26
C SER A 51 6.10 6.64 8.26
N LEU A 52 6.40 6.51 6.98
CA LEU A 52 5.72 7.21 5.90
C LEU A 52 4.80 6.26 5.13
N TYR A 53 3.56 6.67 4.90
CA TYR A 53 2.61 5.97 4.05
C TYR A 53 2.16 6.89 2.93
N PHE A 54 2.25 6.41 1.69
CA PHE A 54 1.70 7.11 0.52
C PHE A 54 0.62 6.25 -0.11
N HIS A 55 -0.57 6.84 -0.21
CA HIS A 55 -1.71 6.20 -0.85
C HIS A 55 -1.69 6.51 -2.35
N VAL A 56 -1.59 5.51 -3.21
CA VAL A 56 -1.75 5.65 -4.67
C VAL A 56 -3.11 5.07 -5.04
N PRO A 57 -4.15 5.90 -5.27
CA PRO A 57 -5.52 5.40 -5.31
C PRO A 57 -5.90 4.71 -6.62
N PHE A 58 -5.05 4.75 -7.65
CA PHE A 58 -5.45 4.36 -8.99
C PHE A 58 -5.42 2.84 -9.21
N CYS A 59 -6.47 2.32 -9.84
CA CYS A 59 -6.51 0.96 -10.37
C CYS A 59 -6.98 0.99 -11.83
N GLN A 60 -6.40 0.14 -12.69
CA GLN A 60 -6.83 0.07 -14.10
C GLN A 60 -8.19 -0.62 -14.28
N SER A 61 -8.55 -1.52 -13.36
CA SER A 61 -9.81 -2.27 -13.41
C SER A 61 -10.39 -2.46 -12.01
N LEU A 62 -11.72 -2.41 -11.91
CA LEU A 62 -12.46 -2.66 -10.68
C LEU A 62 -12.55 -4.18 -10.42
N CYS A 63 -11.93 -4.64 -9.33
CA CYS A 63 -12.17 -5.99 -8.82
C CYS A 63 -13.44 -5.96 -7.96
N TRP A 64 -14.40 -6.84 -8.20
CA TRP A 64 -15.74 -6.73 -7.59
C TRP A 64 -15.78 -7.01 -6.08
N TYR A 65 -14.73 -7.60 -5.51
CA TYR A 65 -14.58 -7.78 -4.07
C TYR A 65 -13.95 -6.56 -3.37
N CYS A 66 -13.40 -5.60 -4.11
CA CYS A 66 -12.50 -4.59 -3.56
C CYS A 66 -13.24 -3.59 -2.65
N GLY A 67 -12.84 -3.53 -1.39
CA GLY A 67 -13.30 -2.54 -0.41
C GLY A 67 -12.29 -1.41 -0.13
N CYS A 68 -11.23 -1.31 -0.94
CA CYS A 68 -10.20 -0.29 -0.76
C CYS A 68 -10.64 1.07 -1.32
N THR A 69 -10.15 2.16 -0.72
CA THR A 69 -10.28 3.51 -1.29
C THR A 69 -9.51 3.55 -2.61
N THR A 70 -10.23 3.61 -3.73
CA THR A 70 -9.62 3.54 -5.07
C THR A 70 -10.33 4.45 -6.08
N VAL A 71 -9.61 4.78 -7.16
CA VAL A 71 -10.09 5.50 -8.33
C VAL A 71 -9.82 4.62 -9.54
N ILE A 72 -10.88 4.14 -10.18
CA ILE A 72 -10.75 3.26 -11.35
C ILE A 72 -10.57 4.10 -12.61
N THR A 73 -9.44 3.94 -13.30
CA THR A 73 -9.14 4.70 -14.51
C THR A 73 -8.06 4.02 -15.35
N THR A 74 -8.13 4.19 -16.67
CA THR A 74 -7.06 3.81 -17.61
C THR A 74 -6.23 5.02 -18.07
N GLN A 75 -6.57 6.22 -17.60
CA GLN A 75 -5.91 7.47 -18.01
C GLN A 75 -4.65 7.71 -17.17
N GLN A 76 -3.48 7.38 -17.72
CA GLN A 76 -2.18 7.57 -17.05
C GLN A 76 -1.93 9.03 -16.63
N SER A 77 -2.47 10.03 -17.34
CA SER A 77 -2.30 11.45 -16.98
C SER A 77 -2.83 11.80 -15.58
N GLN A 78 -3.73 10.98 -15.01
CA GLN A 78 -4.24 11.19 -13.67
C GLN A 78 -3.18 10.98 -12.58
N SER A 79 -2.27 10.01 -12.74
CA SER A 79 -1.17 9.82 -11.79
C SER A 79 -0.19 10.99 -11.83
N ALA A 80 0.11 11.51 -13.02
CA ALA A 80 0.98 12.67 -13.17
C ALA A 80 0.40 13.89 -12.44
N ARG A 81 -0.90 14.16 -12.63
CA ARG A 81 -1.60 15.23 -11.89
C ARG A 81 -1.57 14.97 -10.38
N TYR A 82 -1.80 13.75 -9.95
CA TYR A 82 -1.76 13.38 -8.52
C TYR A 82 -0.38 13.62 -7.90
N LEU A 83 0.71 13.27 -8.60
CA LEU A 83 2.06 13.55 -8.15
C LEU A 83 2.34 15.05 -7.96
N THR A 84 1.71 15.93 -8.75
CA THR A 84 1.83 17.39 -8.52
C THR A 84 1.21 17.82 -7.19
N TYR A 85 0.12 17.17 -6.76
CA TYR A 85 -0.50 17.44 -5.47
C TYR A 85 0.29 16.82 -4.31
N LEU A 86 0.78 15.58 -4.47
CA LEU A 86 1.68 14.98 -3.47
C LEU A 86 2.94 15.83 -3.27
N LYS A 87 3.50 16.42 -4.32
CA LYS A 87 4.62 17.35 -4.20
C LYS A 87 4.27 18.57 -3.34
N LYS A 88 3.07 19.15 -3.52
CA LYS A 88 2.59 20.28 -2.73
C LYS A 88 2.37 19.88 -1.27
N GLU A 89 1.75 18.72 -1.03
CA GLU A 89 1.53 18.20 0.31
C GLU A 89 2.85 17.94 1.04
N LEU A 90 3.82 17.31 0.38
CA LEU A 90 5.17 17.13 0.93
C LEU A 90 5.82 18.45 1.30
N ALA A 91 5.72 19.47 0.44
CA ALA A 91 6.27 20.80 0.72
C ALA A 91 5.58 21.50 1.90
N LEU A 92 4.31 21.20 2.17
CA LEU A 92 3.58 21.72 3.33
C LEU A 92 3.90 20.95 4.61
N MET A 93 4.01 19.63 4.52
CA MET A 93 4.10 18.74 5.69
C MET A 93 5.53 18.51 6.17
N ALA A 94 6.50 18.33 5.27
CA ALA A 94 7.88 18.00 5.65
C ALA A 94 8.53 19.06 6.55
N PRO A 95 8.38 20.38 6.32
CA PRO A 95 8.95 21.41 7.20
C PRO A 95 8.37 21.41 8.62
N LEU A 96 7.22 20.78 8.85
CA LEU A 96 6.59 20.69 10.16
C LEU A 96 7.19 19.58 11.03
N LEU A 97 7.98 18.67 10.47
CA LEU A 97 8.53 17.50 11.15
C LEU A 97 9.96 17.77 11.64
N ASN A 98 10.34 17.16 12.77
CA ASN A 98 11.70 17.29 13.31
C ASN A 98 12.73 16.68 12.33
N PRO A 99 13.66 17.48 11.77
CA PRO A 99 14.58 17.04 10.71
C PRO A 99 15.66 16.05 11.19
N ARG A 100 15.79 15.83 12.51
CA ARG A 100 16.71 14.83 13.07
C ARG A 100 16.16 13.40 13.00
N ARG A 101 14.84 13.24 12.91
CA ARG A 101 14.18 11.93 12.85
C ARG A 101 14.48 11.26 11.52
N LYS A 102 14.79 9.96 11.55
CA LYS A 102 15.01 9.18 10.34
C LYS A 102 13.71 8.50 9.91
N VAL A 103 13.56 8.30 8.61
CA VAL A 103 12.52 7.40 8.09
C VAL A 103 13.02 5.98 8.26
N VAL A 104 12.35 5.21 9.11
CA VAL A 104 12.62 3.78 9.34
C VAL A 104 11.64 2.89 8.60
N GLN A 105 10.51 3.44 8.16
CA GLN A 105 9.52 2.71 7.36
C GLN A 105 8.91 3.58 6.26
N LEU A 106 8.79 3.03 5.05
CA LEU A 106 8.08 3.61 3.92
C LEU A 106 7.11 2.56 3.36
N HIS A 107 5.88 2.95 3.07
CA HIS A 107 4.93 2.06 2.43
C HIS A 107 4.15 2.76 1.32
N PHE A 108 4.10 2.13 0.15
CA PHE A 108 3.19 2.51 -0.93
C PHE A 108 2.06 1.49 -0.99
N GLY A 109 0.83 1.94 -0.77
CA GLY A 109 -0.36 1.11 -0.87
C GLY A 109 -1.54 1.86 -1.49
N GLY A 110 -2.73 1.27 -1.43
CA GLY A 110 -3.98 1.94 -1.75
C GLY A 110 -4.78 1.22 -2.84
N GLY A 111 -4.79 1.78 -4.04
CA GLY A 111 -5.29 1.09 -5.23
C GLY A 111 -4.22 0.18 -5.79
N THR A 112 -3.37 0.73 -6.65
CA THR A 112 -2.23 0.01 -7.22
C THR A 112 -1.06 0.97 -7.33
N PRO A 113 -0.09 0.95 -6.41
CA PRO A 113 1.15 1.74 -6.52
C PRO A 113 1.86 1.60 -7.86
N THR A 114 1.84 0.39 -8.43
CA THR A 114 2.40 0.08 -9.75
C THR A 114 1.50 0.53 -10.92
N PHE A 115 0.47 1.33 -10.66
CA PHE A 115 -0.17 2.18 -11.66
C PHE A 115 0.76 3.33 -12.06
N LEU A 116 1.59 3.83 -11.14
CA LEU A 116 2.63 4.80 -11.46
C LEU A 116 3.61 4.17 -12.45
N THR A 117 3.92 4.90 -13.53
CA THR A 117 4.97 4.49 -14.45
C THR A 117 6.33 4.42 -13.74
N PRO A 118 7.32 3.69 -14.27
CA PRO A 118 8.66 3.66 -13.71
C PRO A 118 9.33 5.04 -13.58
N ILE A 119 8.98 5.99 -14.44
CA ILE A 119 9.46 7.39 -14.38
C ILE A 119 8.81 8.12 -13.20
N GLU A 120 7.49 7.94 -13.02
CA GLU A 120 6.73 8.52 -11.92
C GLU A 120 7.16 7.96 -10.56
N ILE A 121 7.46 6.66 -10.47
CA ILE A 121 8.02 6.02 -9.26
C ILE A 121 9.34 6.69 -8.87
N ARG A 122 10.28 6.83 -9.82
CA ARG A 122 11.57 7.51 -9.59
C ARG A 122 11.37 8.97 -9.17
N ALA A 123 10.45 9.67 -9.82
CA ALA A 123 10.14 11.06 -9.49
C ALA A 123 9.59 11.18 -8.05
N LEU A 124 8.67 10.31 -7.66
CA LEU A 124 8.14 10.26 -6.29
C LEU A 124 9.23 9.93 -5.27
N GLY A 125 10.04 8.91 -5.52
CA GLY A 125 11.18 8.59 -4.67
C GLY A 125 12.14 9.77 -4.51
N LYS A 126 12.51 10.45 -5.60
CA LYS A 126 13.36 11.65 -5.54
C LYS A 126 12.74 12.76 -4.69
N MET A 127 11.43 12.99 -4.79
CA MET A 127 10.74 13.98 -3.96
C MET A 127 10.81 13.59 -2.48
N ILE A 128 10.54 12.33 -2.14
CA ILE A 128 10.59 11.83 -0.75
C ILE A 128 12.00 11.93 -0.17
N HIS A 129 13.01 11.42 -0.88
CA HIS A 129 14.41 11.44 -0.45
C HIS A 129 15.01 12.84 -0.36
N SER A 130 14.46 13.83 -1.08
CA SER A 130 14.85 15.24 -0.93
C SER A 130 14.33 15.91 0.35
N GLN A 131 13.30 15.34 0.98
CA GLN A 131 12.64 15.93 2.17
C GLN A 131 12.99 15.19 3.46
N PHE A 132 13.37 13.92 3.37
CA PHE A 132 13.58 13.06 4.52
C PHE A 132 14.91 12.33 4.48
N ALA A 133 15.55 12.21 5.64
CA ALA A 133 16.69 11.34 5.80
C ALA A 133 16.23 9.93 6.21
N PHE A 134 16.70 8.91 5.50
CA PHE A 134 16.35 7.52 5.78
C PHE A 134 17.37 6.85 6.71
N ALA A 135 16.90 5.91 7.52
CA ALA A 135 17.78 4.96 8.20
C ALA A 135 18.39 3.99 7.17
N ARG A 136 19.59 3.47 7.46
CA ARG A 136 20.31 2.58 6.52
C ARG A 136 19.56 1.28 6.26
N ASP A 137 18.83 0.81 7.25
CA ASP A 137 18.05 -0.42 7.32
C ASP A 137 16.54 -0.16 7.24
N ALA A 138 16.12 1.00 6.73
CA ALA A 138 14.72 1.35 6.61
C ALA A 138 13.94 0.27 5.83
N GLU A 139 12.79 -0.12 6.37
CA GLU A 139 11.87 -1.03 5.70
C GLU A 139 11.05 -0.26 4.67
N ALA A 140 11.01 -0.72 3.42
CA ALA A 140 10.25 -0.06 2.37
C ALA A 140 9.42 -1.06 1.56
N GLY A 141 8.10 -1.04 1.78
CA GLY A 141 7.14 -2.02 1.26
C GLY A 141 6.18 -1.45 0.21
N VAL A 142 5.91 -2.20 -0.85
CA VAL A 142 4.99 -1.80 -1.92
C VAL A 142 3.94 -2.87 -2.21
N GLU A 143 2.69 -2.45 -2.40
CA GLU A 143 1.61 -3.30 -2.93
C GLU A 143 1.67 -3.34 -4.46
N ILE A 144 1.52 -4.53 -5.04
CA ILE A 144 1.70 -4.80 -6.47
C ILE A 144 0.49 -5.56 -7.02
N ASP A 145 -0.05 -5.04 -8.13
CA ASP A 145 -0.90 -5.80 -9.03
C ASP A 145 -0.05 -6.39 -10.17
N PRO A 146 0.01 -7.73 -10.33
CA PRO A 146 0.86 -8.34 -11.33
C PRO A 146 0.38 -8.16 -12.78
N ARG A 147 -0.87 -7.74 -13.02
CA ARG A 147 -1.47 -7.67 -14.38
C ARG A 147 -0.83 -6.62 -15.28
N HIS A 148 -0.23 -5.59 -14.69
CA HIS A 148 0.38 -4.46 -15.42
C HIS A 148 1.82 -4.18 -14.98
N LEU A 149 2.38 -5.03 -14.13
CA LEU A 149 3.76 -4.90 -13.67
C LEU A 149 4.74 -5.20 -14.82
N THR A 150 5.80 -4.41 -14.90
CA THR A 150 6.96 -4.71 -15.75
C THR A 150 8.23 -4.79 -14.89
N ARG A 151 9.31 -5.37 -15.42
CA ARG A 151 10.61 -5.39 -14.73
C ARG A 151 11.11 -3.98 -14.39
N ASP A 152 10.85 -3.00 -15.25
CA ASP A 152 11.26 -1.61 -15.02
C ASP A 152 10.58 -0.98 -13.80
N HIS A 153 9.36 -1.39 -13.46
CA HIS A 153 8.71 -0.97 -12.23
C HIS A 153 9.50 -1.47 -11.02
N LEU A 154 9.91 -2.73 -11.02
CA LEU A 154 10.70 -3.31 -9.92
C LEU A 154 12.07 -2.63 -9.82
N THR A 155 12.74 -2.40 -10.96
CA THR A 155 14.00 -1.64 -10.98
C THR A 155 13.82 -0.24 -10.40
N ALA A 156 12.79 0.51 -10.82
CA ALA A 156 12.50 1.83 -10.29
C ALA A 156 12.21 1.81 -8.77
N LEU A 157 11.48 0.82 -8.28
CA LEU A 157 11.19 0.63 -6.86
C LEU A 157 12.48 0.35 -6.06
N ARG A 158 13.37 -0.52 -6.57
CA ARG A 158 14.66 -0.80 -5.96
C ARG A 158 15.56 0.42 -5.89
N GLU A 159 15.62 1.21 -6.97
CA GLU A 159 16.42 2.44 -7.04
C GLU A 159 16.02 3.46 -5.97
N ILE A 160 14.74 3.50 -5.58
CA ILE A 160 14.25 4.43 -4.54
C ILE A 160 14.19 3.78 -3.15
N GLY A 161 14.71 2.56 -2.98
CA GLY A 161 14.94 1.91 -1.69
C GLY A 161 13.93 0.84 -1.28
N PHE A 162 12.92 0.50 -2.09
CA PHE A 162 11.94 -0.54 -1.74
C PHE A 162 12.59 -1.90 -1.64
N ASN A 163 12.32 -2.64 -0.56
CA ASN A 163 12.92 -3.93 -0.25
C ASN A 163 11.91 -5.01 0.14
N ARG A 164 10.63 -4.65 0.33
CA ARG A 164 9.52 -5.60 0.52
C ARG A 164 8.42 -5.40 -0.52
N ALA A 165 7.75 -6.48 -0.89
CA ALA A 165 6.63 -6.45 -1.82
C ALA A 165 5.43 -7.24 -1.27
N SER A 166 4.22 -6.78 -1.56
CA SER A 166 2.97 -7.53 -1.39
C SER A 166 2.32 -7.70 -2.76
N ILE A 167 1.95 -8.93 -3.13
CA ILE A 167 1.26 -9.19 -4.41
C ILE A 167 -0.19 -9.61 -4.19
N GLY A 168 -1.10 -8.96 -4.92
CA GLY A 168 -2.50 -9.35 -4.94
C GLY A 168 -2.75 -10.57 -5.83
N VAL A 169 -2.99 -11.75 -5.24
CA VAL A 169 -3.32 -12.99 -5.99
C VAL A 169 -4.80 -13.34 -5.85
N GLN A 170 -5.29 -13.32 -4.61
CA GLN A 170 -6.67 -13.59 -4.20
C GLN A 170 -7.09 -15.05 -4.41
N ASP A 171 -7.05 -15.53 -5.65
CA ASP A 171 -7.33 -16.92 -6.05
C ASP A 171 -6.66 -17.23 -7.40
N ASN A 172 -6.23 -18.48 -7.62
CA ASN A 172 -5.68 -18.97 -8.88
C ASN A 172 -6.72 -19.67 -9.79
N ASN A 173 -7.92 -19.97 -9.27
CA ASN A 173 -9.00 -20.61 -10.00
C ASN A 173 -9.58 -19.64 -11.05
N PRO A 174 -9.52 -19.97 -12.36
CA PRO A 174 -10.02 -19.10 -13.41
C PRO A 174 -11.53 -18.78 -13.30
N ILE A 175 -12.33 -19.70 -12.75
CA ILE A 175 -13.77 -19.50 -12.55
C ILE A 175 -14.00 -18.43 -11.48
N VAL A 176 -13.29 -18.53 -10.35
CA VAL A 176 -13.33 -17.54 -9.27
C VAL A 176 -12.85 -16.19 -9.80
N GLN A 177 -11.69 -16.15 -10.46
CA GLN A 177 -11.12 -14.92 -11.05
C GLN A 177 -12.09 -14.22 -12.00
N LYS A 178 -12.79 -14.97 -12.86
CA LYS A 178 -13.82 -14.42 -13.74
C LYS A 178 -15.00 -13.85 -12.95
N ALA A 179 -15.45 -14.57 -11.93
CA ALA A 179 -16.55 -14.17 -11.07
C ALA A 179 -16.27 -12.90 -10.26
N ILE A 180 -15.00 -12.58 -10.01
CA ILE A 180 -14.58 -11.39 -9.26
C ILE A 180 -13.98 -10.28 -10.15
N HIS A 181 -14.02 -10.47 -11.47
CA HIS A 181 -13.47 -9.54 -12.47
C HIS A 181 -11.96 -9.25 -12.27
N ARG A 182 -11.18 -10.30 -11.96
CA ARG A 182 -9.73 -10.24 -11.76
C ARG A 182 -9.02 -11.38 -12.51
N ILE A 183 -9.04 -11.35 -13.83
CA ILE A 183 -8.32 -12.32 -14.65
C ILE A 183 -6.81 -12.12 -14.49
N GLN A 184 -6.14 -13.13 -13.96
CA GLN A 184 -4.71 -13.13 -13.65
C GLN A 184 -4.21 -14.60 -13.67
N PRO A 185 -3.84 -15.14 -14.84
CA PRO A 185 -3.40 -16.52 -14.95
C PRO A 185 -2.24 -16.83 -14.00
N TYR A 186 -2.18 -18.05 -13.44
CA TYR A 186 -1.11 -18.47 -12.52
C TYR A 186 0.31 -18.20 -13.08
N ALA A 187 0.52 -18.43 -14.38
CA ALA A 187 1.80 -18.16 -15.03
C ALA A 187 2.26 -16.69 -14.92
N LEU A 188 1.31 -15.74 -14.95
CA LEU A 188 1.59 -14.32 -14.74
C LEU A 188 2.04 -14.09 -13.28
N THR A 189 1.28 -14.61 -12.31
CA THR A 189 1.65 -14.54 -10.88
C THR A 189 3.05 -15.11 -10.65
N LYS A 190 3.32 -16.30 -11.17
CA LYS A 190 4.63 -16.96 -11.04
C LYS A 190 5.76 -16.08 -11.62
N THR A 191 5.54 -15.55 -12.82
CA THR A 191 6.51 -14.67 -13.48
C THR A 191 6.79 -13.42 -12.65
N THR A 192 5.76 -12.81 -12.05
CA THR A 192 5.92 -11.67 -11.15
C THR A 192 6.73 -12.03 -9.91
N VAL A 193 6.46 -13.17 -9.27
CA VAL A 193 7.26 -13.67 -8.13
C VAL A 193 8.73 -13.83 -8.53
N ASP A 194 8.99 -14.49 -9.66
CA ASP A 194 10.35 -14.72 -10.17
C ASP A 194 11.07 -13.37 -10.39
N TRP A 195 10.39 -12.36 -10.95
CA TRP A 195 10.97 -11.03 -11.15
C TRP A 195 11.24 -10.28 -9.83
N ILE A 196 10.33 -10.36 -8.85
CA ILE A 196 10.50 -9.73 -7.54
C ILE A 196 11.72 -10.33 -6.81
N CYS A 197 11.84 -11.67 -6.83
CA CYS A 197 13.00 -12.36 -6.26
C CYS A 197 14.30 -11.97 -6.98
N ALA A 198 14.30 -11.95 -8.33
CA ALA A 198 15.47 -11.57 -9.11
C ALA A 198 15.87 -10.09 -8.92
N ALA A 199 14.92 -9.21 -8.61
CA ALA A 199 15.18 -7.80 -8.29
C ALA A 199 15.77 -7.58 -6.87
N GLY A 200 15.86 -8.64 -6.05
CA GLY A 200 16.50 -8.59 -4.73
C GLY A 200 15.61 -8.05 -3.61
N PHE A 201 14.28 -8.20 -3.72
CA PHE A 201 13.38 -7.97 -2.59
C PHE A 201 13.59 -9.06 -1.52
N SER A 202 13.69 -8.66 -0.25
CA SER A 202 14.00 -9.57 0.86
C SER A 202 12.78 -10.24 1.47
N SER A 203 11.59 -9.66 1.28
CA SER A 203 10.32 -10.20 1.78
C SER A 203 9.22 -10.02 0.74
N LEU A 204 8.48 -11.10 0.52
CA LEU A 204 7.31 -11.16 -0.36
C LEU A 204 6.10 -11.62 0.46
N ASN A 205 5.04 -10.83 0.45
CA ASN A 205 3.72 -11.21 0.93
C ASN A 205 2.80 -11.55 -0.26
N ILE A 206 1.88 -12.49 -0.06
CA ILE A 206 0.86 -12.85 -1.05
C ILE A 206 -0.51 -12.70 -0.41
N ASP A 207 -1.33 -11.83 -0.99
CA ASP A 207 -2.70 -11.64 -0.53
C ASP A 207 -3.62 -12.69 -1.16
N LEU A 208 -4.34 -13.41 -0.31
CA LEU A 208 -5.34 -14.43 -0.65
C LEU A 208 -6.67 -14.07 0.02
N ILE A 209 -7.78 -14.43 -0.60
CA ILE A 209 -9.13 -14.20 -0.06
C ILE A 209 -9.88 -15.52 -0.05
N TYR A 210 -10.45 -15.88 1.09
CA TYR A 210 -11.40 -16.98 1.20
C TYR A 210 -12.84 -16.43 1.29
N GLY A 211 -13.82 -17.22 0.85
CA GLY A 211 -15.22 -16.81 0.76
C GLY A 211 -15.61 -16.12 -0.54
N LEU A 212 -14.77 -16.17 -1.58
CA LEU A 212 -15.11 -15.68 -2.91
C LEU A 212 -16.12 -16.61 -3.61
N PRO A 213 -16.90 -16.10 -4.58
CA PRO A 213 -17.83 -16.92 -5.35
C PRO A 213 -17.14 -18.13 -5.98
N TYR A 214 -17.79 -19.30 -5.92
CA TYR A 214 -17.31 -20.59 -6.44
C TYR A 214 -16.12 -21.23 -5.70
N GLN A 215 -15.63 -20.64 -4.61
CA GLN A 215 -14.67 -21.32 -3.74
C GLN A 215 -15.34 -22.46 -2.96
N THR A 216 -14.59 -23.55 -2.79
CA THR A 216 -14.95 -24.68 -1.94
C THR A 216 -13.76 -25.00 -1.03
N PRO A 217 -13.99 -25.69 0.11
CA PRO A 217 -12.91 -26.19 0.96
C PRO A 217 -11.89 -27.07 0.22
#